data_AF-A0A1D1VBE2-F1
#
_entry.id   AF-A0A1D1VBE2-F1
#
_cell.length_a   1.000
_cell.length_b   1.000
_cell.length_c   1.000
_cell.angle_alpha   90.00
_cell.angle_beta   90.00
_cell.angle_gamma   90.00
#
_symmetry.space_group_name_H-M   'P 1'
#
loop_
_entity.id
_entity.type
_entity.pdbx_description
1 polymer ?
#
loop_
_entity_poly.entity_id
_entity_poly.type
_entity_poly.pdbx_seq_one_letter_code
_entity_poly.pdbx_strand_id
1 'polypeptide(L)'
;MPAASSSRTYNRYLRNRKMIGMSWLMAFVISVPQLFVFLEVESADSDRNRVVHLCRSDGYTAEWQRKIYVTWNAGLFFLLPLVCITFCYSKIACAVWTYDKPVIKDCQFKYPPLFLNSTTEKSSAQKRSSSRQKNFPTGQRPTFSKAKLQTIQVTVCILFSYTFCWIPYFTVALLNVWSDYIYKKEIEASFIGTMGQCLCWFSSCLNPIIYSCFKFSDRCHQLKLSSRRPRAPR
;
A
#
# COMPACT_ATOMS: atom_id res chain seq x y z
N MET A 1 33.77 -8.66 15.72
CA MET A 1 32.29 -8.75 15.81
C MET A 1 31.52 -8.51 14.47
N PRO A 2 31.90 -9.09 13.30
CA PRO A 2 31.06 -9.02 12.07
C PRO A 2 30.12 -10.22 11.84
N ALA A 3 30.33 -11.36 12.52
CA ALA A 3 29.55 -12.59 12.26
C ALA A 3 28.04 -12.46 12.63
N ALA A 4 27.71 -11.67 13.65
CA ALA A 4 26.34 -11.54 14.15
C ALA A 4 25.43 -10.63 13.30
N SER A 5 25.99 -9.73 12.48
CA SER A 5 25.21 -8.92 11.53
C SER A 5 24.95 -9.67 10.22
N SER A 6 25.92 -10.49 9.78
CA SER A 6 25.80 -11.38 8.63
C SER A 6 24.75 -12.47 8.87
N SER A 7 24.77 -13.12 10.04
CA SER A 7 23.77 -14.15 10.39
C SER A 7 22.34 -13.60 10.48
N ARG A 8 22.14 -12.39 11.00
CA ARG A 8 20.81 -11.73 11.02
C ARG A 8 20.31 -11.42 9.60
N THR A 9 21.20 -11.01 8.70
CA THR A 9 20.84 -10.68 7.31
C THR A 9 20.49 -11.93 6.53
N TYR A 10 21.26 -13.00 6.71
CA TYR A 10 20.99 -14.32 6.15
C TYR A 10 19.65 -14.90 6.66
N ASN A 11 19.38 -14.80 7.97
CA ASN A 11 18.10 -15.25 8.54
C ASN A 11 16.90 -14.46 7.98
N ARG A 12 17.03 -13.16 7.75
CA ARG A 12 16.00 -12.34 7.08
C ARG A 12 15.78 -12.79 5.64
N TYR A 13 16.86 -13.06 4.91
CA TYR A 13 16.79 -13.55 3.53
C TYR A 13 16.06 -14.89 3.44
N LEU A 14 16.42 -15.86 4.29
CA LEU A 14 15.74 -17.16 4.35
C LEU A 14 14.27 -17.01 4.71
N ARG A 15 13.95 -16.20 5.73
CA ARG A 15 12.56 -15.93 6.11
C ARG A 15 11.77 -15.33 4.95
N ASN A 16 12.33 -14.33 4.26
CA ASN A 16 11.65 -13.69 3.13
C ASN A 16 11.41 -14.69 1.99
N ARG A 17 12.39 -15.55 1.67
CA ARG A 17 12.20 -16.61 0.67
C ARG A 17 11.13 -17.62 1.07
N LYS A 18 11.09 -18.03 2.35
CA LYS A 18 10.03 -18.89 2.87
C LYS A 18 8.65 -18.24 2.75
N MET A 19 8.53 -16.95 3.12
CA MET A 19 7.28 -16.20 2.99
C MET A 19 6.80 -16.12 1.53
N ILE A 20 7.70 -15.87 0.59
CA ILE A 20 7.38 -15.87 -0.85
C ILE A 20 6.93 -17.27 -1.31
N GLY A 21 7.65 -18.32 -0.92
CA GLY A 21 7.26 -19.69 -1.27
C GLY A 21 5.87 -20.05 -0.72
N MET A 22 5.58 -19.68 0.53
CA MET A 22 4.27 -19.90 1.14
C MET A 22 3.16 -19.11 0.44
N SER A 23 3.42 -17.87 0.01
CA SER A 23 2.41 -17.09 -0.72
C SER A 23 2.07 -17.69 -2.08
N TRP A 24 3.07 -18.19 -2.82
CA TRP A 24 2.84 -18.87 -4.09
C TRP A 24 2.08 -20.18 -3.91
N LEU A 25 2.44 -20.98 -2.91
CA LEU A 25 1.73 -22.22 -2.60
C LEU A 25 0.27 -21.95 -2.22
N MET A 26 0.04 -20.95 -1.36
CA MET A 26 -1.32 -20.57 -0.94
C MET A 26 -2.14 -20.05 -2.14
N ALA A 27 -1.54 -19.24 -3.02
CA ALA A 27 -2.21 -18.78 -4.24
C ALA A 27 -2.58 -19.97 -5.14
N PHE A 28 -1.67 -20.92 -5.35
CA PHE A 28 -1.94 -22.13 -6.12
C PHE A 28 -3.12 -22.92 -5.54
N VAL A 29 -3.11 -23.19 -4.23
CA VAL A 29 -4.18 -23.92 -3.55
C VAL A 29 -5.53 -23.21 -3.64
N ILE A 30 -5.56 -21.90 -3.40
CA ILE A 30 -6.79 -21.09 -3.47
C ILE A 30 -7.34 -21.04 -4.92
N SER A 31 -6.47 -21.12 -5.93
CA SER A 31 -6.88 -21.12 -7.34
C SER A 31 -7.34 -22.49 -7.87
N VAL A 32 -7.10 -23.60 -7.16
CA VAL A 32 -7.52 -24.95 -7.61
C VAL A 32 -9.00 -25.04 -8.04
N PRO A 33 -9.98 -24.45 -7.33
CA PRO A 33 -11.38 -24.52 -7.74
C PRO A 33 -11.65 -23.98 -9.15
N GLN A 34 -10.80 -23.10 -9.67
CA GLN A 34 -10.94 -22.53 -11.01
C GLN A 34 -10.89 -23.60 -12.11
N LEU A 35 -10.14 -24.69 -11.89
CA LEU A 35 -10.01 -25.80 -12.85
C LEU A 35 -11.32 -26.57 -13.05
N PHE A 36 -12.18 -26.59 -12.03
CA PHE A 36 -13.46 -27.30 -12.09
C PHE A 36 -14.61 -26.38 -12.49
N VAL A 37 -14.49 -25.08 -12.20
CA VAL A 37 -15.52 -24.07 -12.47
C VAL A 37 -15.52 -23.62 -13.93
N PHE A 38 -14.33 -23.38 -14.50
CA PHE A 38 -14.21 -22.89 -15.88
C PHE A 38 -14.05 -24.05 -16.85
N LEU A 39 -15.02 -24.19 -17.74
CA LEU A 39 -15.08 -25.25 -18.73
C LEU A 39 -15.22 -24.64 -20.12
N GLU A 40 -14.74 -25.38 -21.11
CA GLU A 40 -15.02 -25.07 -22.51
C GLU A 40 -16.45 -25.53 -22.84
N VAL A 41 -17.24 -24.61 -23.36
CA VAL A 41 -18.64 -24.84 -23.74
C VAL A 41 -18.80 -24.48 -25.21
N GLU A 42 -19.35 -25.41 -25.98
CA GLU A 42 -19.77 -25.18 -27.35
C GLU A 42 -21.08 -24.39 -27.36
N SER A 43 -21.10 -23.24 -28.01
CA SER A 43 -22.31 -22.47 -28.24
C SER A 43 -22.56 -22.39 -29.74
N ALA A 44 -23.81 -22.68 -30.15
CA ALA A 44 -24.23 -22.40 -31.51
C ALA A 44 -24.33 -20.89 -31.69
N ASP A 45 -23.56 -20.34 -32.64
CA ASP A 45 -23.70 -18.95 -33.05
C ASP A 45 -24.97 -18.82 -33.90
N SER A 46 -26.02 -18.26 -33.29
CA SER A 46 -27.35 -18.12 -33.89
C SER A 46 -27.34 -17.28 -35.17
N ASP A 47 -26.28 -16.50 -35.42
CA ASP A 47 -26.18 -15.55 -36.53
C ASP A 47 -25.32 -16.07 -37.70
N ARG A 48 -24.48 -17.10 -37.47
CA ARG A 48 -23.50 -17.58 -38.47
C ARG A 48 -23.50 -19.09 -38.71
N ASN A 49 -24.36 -19.85 -38.03
CA ASN A 49 -24.43 -21.31 -38.13
C ASN A 49 -23.06 -21.99 -37.92
N ARG A 50 -22.23 -21.42 -37.04
CA ARG A 50 -20.90 -21.92 -36.66
C ARG A 50 -20.91 -22.30 -35.17
N VAL A 51 -20.16 -23.35 -34.85
CA VAL A 51 -19.87 -23.71 -33.46
C VAL A 51 -18.77 -22.79 -32.95
N VAL A 52 -19.02 -22.08 -31.86
CA VAL A 52 -17.99 -21.29 -31.17
C VAL A 52 -17.66 -21.93 -29.83
N HIS A 53 -16.37 -22.06 -29.56
CA HIS A 53 -15.84 -22.58 -28.30
C HIS A 53 -15.62 -21.42 -27.34
N LEU A 54 -16.34 -21.41 -26.22
CA LEU A 54 -16.29 -20.35 -25.21
C LEU A 54 -15.81 -20.93 -23.88
N CYS A 55 -14.91 -20.22 -23.20
CA CYS A 55 -14.58 -20.52 -21.82
C CYS A 55 -15.61 -19.85 -20.89
N ARG A 56 -16.42 -20.65 -20.18
CA ARG A 56 -17.50 -20.16 -19.30
C ARG A 56 -17.42 -20.85 -17.94
N SER A 57 -17.82 -20.12 -16.90
CA SER A 57 -17.96 -20.65 -15.54
C SER A 57 -19.24 -21.49 -15.38
N ASP A 58 -19.25 -22.66 -16.01
CA ASP A 58 -20.42 -23.56 -16.06
C ASP A 58 -20.25 -24.86 -15.26
N GLY A 59 -19.11 -25.07 -14.61
CA GLY A 59 -18.84 -26.26 -13.81
C GLY A 59 -19.56 -26.34 -12.46
N TYR A 60 -20.65 -25.60 -12.26
CA TYR A 60 -21.44 -25.64 -11.02
C TYR A 60 -22.55 -26.69 -11.13
N THR A 61 -22.74 -27.49 -10.08
CA THR A 61 -23.87 -28.43 -10.02
C THR A 61 -25.17 -27.76 -9.53
N ALA A 62 -25.06 -26.62 -8.87
CA ALA A 62 -26.20 -25.86 -8.35
C ALA A 62 -25.87 -24.36 -8.25
N GLU A 63 -26.89 -23.50 -8.39
CA GLU A 63 -26.72 -22.04 -8.38
C GLU A 63 -26.14 -21.48 -7.07
N TRP A 64 -26.40 -22.14 -5.92
CA TRP A 64 -25.81 -21.70 -4.65
C TRP A 64 -24.27 -21.80 -4.64
N GLN A 65 -23.68 -22.75 -5.39
CA GLN A 65 -22.23 -22.90 -5.48
C GLN A 65 -21.61 -21.69 -6.18
N ARG A 66 -22.26 -21.21 -7.23
CA ARG A 66 -21.87 -20.00 -7.96
C ARG A 66 -21.95 -18.76 -7.07
N LYS A 67 -23.03 -18.62 -6.28
CA LYS A 67 -23.18 -17.55 -5.27
C LYS A 67 -22.03 -17.55 -4.28
N ILE A 68 -21.75 -18.70 -3.67
CA ILE A 68 -20.64 -18.84 -2.71
C ILE A 68 -19.30 -18.56 -3.37
N TYR A 69 -19.03 -19.12 -4.56
CA TYR A 69 -17.75 -18.95 -5.24
C TYR A 69 -17.46 -17.48 -5.58
N VAL A 70 -18.42 -16.76 -6.18
CA VAL A 70 -18.21 -15.36 -6.54
C VAL A 70 -18.10 -14.48 -5.30
N THR A 71 -18.91 -14.71 -4.27
CA THR A 71 -18.81 -13.99 -2.99
C THR A 71 -17.49 -14.28 -2.27
N TRP A 72 -17.01 -15.52 -2.30
CA TRP A 72 -15.72 -15.90 -1.75
C TRP A 72 -14.56 -15.19 -2.45
N ASN A 73 -14.57 -15.14 -3.78
CA ASN A 73 -13.55 -14.40 -4.55
C ASN A 73 -13.58 -12.91 -4.22
N ALA A 74 -14.76 -12.29 -4.14
CA ALA A 74 -14.89 -10.90 -3.70
C ALA A 74 -14.38 -10.69 -2.26
N GLY A 75 -14.65 -11.64 -1.37
CA GLY A 75 -14.13 -11.63 0.00
C GLY A 75 -12.61 -11.66 0.05
N LEU A 76 -11.99 -12.60 -0.67
CA LEU A 76 -10.54 -12.81 -0.65
C LEU A 76 -9.75 -11.74 -1.38
N PHE A 77 -10.22 -11.28 -2.54
CA PHE A 77 -9.45 -10.39 -3.42
C PHE A 77 -9.83 -8.93 -3.25
N PHE A 78 -11.00 -8.62 -2.67
CA PHE A 78 -11.41 -7.23 -2.48
C PHE A 78 -11.56 -6.86 -1.00
N LEU A 79 -12.41 -7.56 -0.24
CA LEU A 79 -12.68 -7.19 1.14
C LEU A 79 -11.49 -7.42 2.08
N LEU A 80 -10.82 -8.56 1.98
CA LEU A 80 -9.69 -8.90 2.84
C LEU A 80 -8.52 -7.91 2.65
N PRO A 81 -8.06 -7.59 1.43
CA PRO A 81 -7.07 -6.54 1.21
C PRO A 81 -7.51 -5.20 1.79
N LEU A 82 -8.75 -4.77 1.57
CA LEU A 82 -9.28 -3.50 2.09
C LEU A 82 -9.21 -3.42 3.62
N VAL A 83 -9.63 -4.48 4.32
CA VAL A 83 -9.55 -4.57 5.79
C VAL A 83 -8.11 -4.55 6.26
N CYS A 84 -7.23 -5.35 5.64
CA CYS A 84 -5.81 -5.39 5.99
C CYS A 84 -5.13 -4.02 5.81
N ILE A 85 -5.35 -3.36 4.67
CA ILE A 85 -4.86 -2.00 4.37
C ILE A 85 -5.33 -1.05 5.46
N THR A 86 -6.65 -0.96 5.66
CA THR A 86 -7.24 -0.03 6.62
C THR A 86 -6.65 -0.24 8.01
N PHE A 87 -6.61 -1.48 8.49
CA PHE A 87 -6.03 -1.81 9.79
C PHE A 87 -4.54 -1.44 9.90
N CYS A 88 -3.72 -1.81 8.91
CA CYS A 88 -2.29 -1.53 8.93
C CYS A 88 -2.03 -0.02 8.95
N TYR A 89 -2.77 0.74 8.13
CA TYR A 89 -2.60 2.19 8.05
C TYR A 89 -3.20 2.92 9.22
N SER A 90 -4.29 2.45 9.83
CA SER A 90 -4.75 2.97 11.12
C SER A 90 -3.65 2.85 12.17
N LYS A 91 -2.95 1.70 12.24
CA LYS A 91 -1.83 1.53 13.18
C LYS A 91 -0.66 2.46 12.87
N ILE A 92 -0.30 2.65 11.60
CA ILE A 92 0.77 3.58 11.21
C ILE A 92 0.38 5.02 11.55
N ALA A 93 -0.86 5.43 11.23
CA ALA A 93 -1.35 6.77 11.49
C ALA A 93 -1.46 7.04 12.99
N CYS A 94 -2.01 6.10 13.78
CA CYS A 94 -1.99 6.18 15.24
C CYS A 94 -0.56 6.30 15.77
N ALA A 95 0.37 5.49 15.26
CA ALA A 95 1.77 5.59 15.65
C ALA A 95 2.29 7.01 15.37
N VAL A 96 2.18 7.51 14.14
CA VAL A 96 2.62 8.86 13.75
C VAL A 96 1.96 9.96 14.61
N TRP A 97 0.64 9.94 14.79
CA TRP A 97 -0.08 10.93 15.60
C TRP A 97 0.28 10.89 17.08
N THR A 98 0.60 9.72 17.64
CA THR A 98 1.13 9.64 19.02
C THR A 98 2.56 10.14 19.14
N TYR A 99 3.33 10.19 18.04
CA TYR A 99 4.68 10.77 17.99
C TYR A 99 4.69 12.28 17.73
N ASP A 100 3.68 12.83 17.07
CA ASP A 100 3.58 14.25 16.68
C ASP A 100 2.98 15.14 17.78
N LYS A 101 3.27 14.82 19.05
CA LYS A 101 3.22 15.85 20.09
C LYS A 101 4.56 16.60 20.04
N PRO A 102 4.64 17.79 19.42
CA PRO A 102 5.72 18.70 19.75
C PRO A 102 5.57 18.96 21.24
N VAL A 103 6.46 18.39 22.04
CA VAL A 103 6.91 19.12 23.21
C VAL A 103 7.55 20.37 22.62
N ILE A 104 6.74 21.44 22.48
CA ILE A 104 7.22 22.81 22.44
C ILE A 104 7.98 22.96 23.74
N LYS A 105 9.25 22.57 23.72
CA LYS A 105 10.24 23.02 24.68
C LYS A 105 10.69 24.34 24.10
N ASP A 106 10.42 25.40 24.83
CA ASP A 106 10.97 26.72 24.65
C ASP A 106 12.43 26.65 24.19
N CYS A 107 12.65 26.75 22.89
CA CYS A 107 13.89 27.24 22.35
C CYS A 107 13.53 28.61 21.81
N GLN A 108 13.47 29.56 22.75
CA GLN A 108 13.72 30.97 22.51
C GLN A 108 14.91 31.06 21.55
N PHE A 109 14.60 31.24 20.27
CA PHE A 109 15.54 31.56 19.22
C PHE A 109 16.04 32.98 19.51
N LYS A 110 17.08 33.08 20.33
CA LYS A 110 17.76 34.33 20.62
C LYS A 110 18.66 34.65 19.41
N TYR A 111 18.18 35.55 18.55
CA TYR A 111 19.02 36.16 17.51
C TYR A 111 20.31 36.70 18.16
N PRO A 112 21.48 36.59 17.50
CA PRO A 112 22.67 37.29 17.95
C PRO A 112 22.42 38.80 17.82
N PRO A 113 22.69 39.63 18.86
CA PRO A 113 22.47 41.06 18.74
C PRO A 113 23.55 41.65 17.84
N LEU A 114 23.13 42.10 16.65
CA LEU A 114 23.85 43.13 15.91
C LEU A 114 23.64 44.44 16.67
N PHE A 115 24.73 44.95 17.24
CA PHE A 115 24.97 46.33 17.65
C PHE A 115 23.76 47.27 17.70
N LEU A 116 23.35 47.68 18.90
CA LEU A 116 23.20 49.10 19.22
C LEU A 116 23.29 49.30 20.74
N ASN A 117 24.24 50.13 21.14
CA ASN A 117 24.47 50.55 22.51
C ASN A 117 23.37 51.52 22.94
N SER A 118 22.86 51.42 24.18
CA SER A 118 22.82 52.54 25.14
C SER A 118 22.04 52.20 26.43
N THR A 119 22.70 52.53 27.53
CA THR A 119 22.19 53.01 28.84
C THR A 119 21.49 52.07 29.84
N THR A 120 22.17 51.99 30.99
CA THR A 120 21.69 52.11 32.39
C THR A 120 21.19 50.89 33.18
N GLU A 121 21.88 50.71 34.33
CA GLU A 121 21.44 50.26 35.65
C GLU A 121 21.59 48.79 36.12
N LYS A 122 22.60 48.63 36.99
CA LYS A 122 22.61 48.00 38.33
C LYS A 122 21.70 46.77 38.57
N SER A 123 22.32 45.62 38.89
CA SER A 123 22.43 45.10 40.27
C SER A 123 22.57 43.56 40.30
N SER A 124 23.34 43.12 41.29
CA SER A 124 23.67 41.78 41.77
C SER A 124 22.50 40.78 41.91
N ALA A 125 22.74 39.49 41.62
CA ALA A 125 22.51 38.40 42.58
C ALA A 125 22.89 37.01 42.03
N GLN A 126 23.69 36.34 42.84
CA GLN A 126 24.11 34.95 42.84
C GLN A 126 22.94 33.95 43.01
N LYS A 127 22.98 32.81 42.29
CA LYS A 127 22.62 31.49 42.84
C LYS A 127 23.09 30.33 41.96
N ARG A 128 24.20 29.73 42.39
CA ARG A 128 24.55 28.33 42.11
C ARG A 128 23.44 27.43 42.66
N SER A 129 22.92 26.51 41.85
CA SER A 129 22.31 25.29 42.36
C SER A 129 22.64 24.12 41.44
N SER A 130 23.37 23.16 42.01
CA SER A 130 23.68 21.88 41.39
C SER A 130 22.39 21.05 41.29
N SER A 131 22.00 20.65 40.08
CA SER A 131 21.06 19.55 39.91
C SER A 131 21.71 18.46 39.07
N ARG A 132 22.04 17.40 39.79
CA ARG A 132 22.42 16.05 39.38
C ARG A 132 21.61 15.61 38.16
N GLN A 133 22.22 15.72 36.97
CA GLN A 133 21.64 15.22 35.72
C GLN A 133 21.63 13.70 35.75
N LYS A 134 20.52 13.12 36.24
CA LYS A 134 20.23 11.70 36.10
C LYS A 134 20.13 11.41 34.60
N ASN A 135 21.09 10.66 34.07
CA ASN A 135 21.01 10.04 32.75
C ASN A 135 19.82 9.08 32.75
N PHE A 136 18.66 9.57 32.32
CA PHE A 136 17.51 8.73 32.00
C PHE A 136 17.83 8.03 30.67
N PRO A 137 17.66 6.70 30.55
CA PRO A 137 17.89 6.01 29.29
C PRO A 137 16.91 6.57 28.28
N THR A 138 17.42 7.34 27.32
CA THR A 138 16.66 7.80 26.16
C THR A 138 16.18 6.56 25.43
N GLY A 139 14.94 6.14 25.71
CA GLY A 139 14.23 5.17 24.91
C GLY A 139 14.37 5.60 23.46
N GLN A 140 15.10 4.82 22.68
CA GLN A 140 15.38 5.13 21.29
C GLN A 140 14.05 5.28 20.58
N ARG A 141 13.69 6.54 20.27
CA ARG A 141 12.51 6.85 19.47
C ARG A 141 12.70 6.13 18.13
N PRO A 142 11.76 5.29 17.67
CA PRO A 142 11.89 4.66 16.37
C PRO A 142 11.85 5.75 15.30
N THR A 143 13.02 6.15 14.81
CA THR A 143 13.13 7.10 13.70
C THR A 143 12.78 6.36 12.42
N PHE A 144 11.63 6.69 11.84
CA PHE A 144 11.30 6.21 10.50
C PHE A 144 12.20 6.94 9.50
N SER A 145 13.15 6.20 8.90
CA SER A 145 13.93 6.74 7.79
C SER A 145 12.99 7.11 6.64
N LYS A 146 13.29 8.21 5.93
CA LYS A 146 12.53 8.65 4.75
C LYS A 146 12.33 7.52 3.72
N ALA A 147 13.34 6.67 3.54
CA ALA A 147 13.27 5.51 2.65
C ALA A 147 12.23 4.44 3.10
N LYS A 148 12.05 4.26 4.41
CA LYS A 148 11.03 3.33 4.95
C LYS A 148 9.63 3.89 4.74
N LEU A 149 9.43 5.18 4.99
CA LEU A 149 8.13 5.83 4.81
C LEU A 149 7.73 5.86 3.34
N GLN A 150 8.69 6.09 2.44
CA GLN A 150 8.44 6.03 1.01
C GLN A 150 8.06 4.63 0.53
N THR A 151 8.73 3.59 1.04
CA THR A 151 8.34 2.19 0.73
C THR A 151 6.90 1.93 1.17
N ILE A 152 6.52 2.39 2.37
CA ILE A 152 5.15 2.31 2.87
C ILE A 152 4.19 3.06 1.94
N GLN A 153 4.51 4.29 1.51
CA GLN A 153 3.68 5.09 0.59
C GLN A 153 3.49 4.40 -0.77
N VAL A 154 4.54 3.82 -1.35
CA VAL A 154 4.46 3.06 -2.61
C VAL A 154 3.50 1.89 -2.44
N THR A 155 3.61 1.14 -1.34
CA THR A 155 2.71 0.02 -1.06
C THR A 155 1.26 0.48 -0.83
N VAL A 156 1.01 1.66 -0.23
CA VAL A 156 -0.35 2.25 -0.13
C VAL A 156 -0.91 2.45 -1.52
N CYS A 157 -0.16 3.14 -2.38
CA CYS A 157 -0.64 3.50 -3.71
C CYS A 157 -1.00 2.26 -4.51
N ILE A 158 -0.16 1.22 -4.50
CA ILE A 158 -0.44 -0.04 -5.20
C ILE A 158 -1.75 -0.65 -4.70
N LEU A 159 -1.91 -0.75 -3.38
CA LEU A 159 -3.05 -1.39 -2.76
C LEU A 159 -4.36 -0.60 -2.96
N PHE A 160 -4.29 0.73 -2.91
CA PHE A 160 -5.43 1.61 -3.20
C PHE A 160 -5.83 1.55 -4.68
N SER A 161 -4.85 1.66 -5.59
CA SER A 161 -5.07 1.53 -7.03
C SER A 161 -5.68 0.18 -7.40
N TYR A 162 -5.15 -0.91 -6.83
CA TYR A 162 -5.72 -2.24 -6.98
C TYR A 162 -7.19 -2.28 -6.52
N THR A 163 -7.48 -1.79 -5.32
CA THR A 163 -8.85 -1.74 -4.80
C THR A 163 -9.78 -0.99 -5.75
N PHE A 164 -9.39 0.23 -6.15
CA PHE A 164 -10.19 1.08 -7.03
C PHE A 164 -10.50 0.41 -8.39
N CYS A 165 -9.50 -0.24 -8.98
CA CYS A 165 -9.64 -0.96 -10.24
C CYS A 165 -10.59 -2.17 -10.15
N TRP A 166 -10.66 -2.83 -8.99
CA TRP A 166 -11.44 -4.06 -8.81
C TRP A 166 -12.87 -3.83 -8.30
N ILE A 167 -13.16 -2.68 -7.68
CA ILE A 167 -14.52 -2.29 -7.22
C ILE A 167 -15.60 -2.49 -8.30
N PRO A 168 -15.48 -1.91 -9.51
CA PRO A 168 -16.56 -1.98 -10.50
C PRO A 168 -16.79 -3.42 -10.99
N TYR A 169 -15.71 -4.20 -11.14
CA TYR A 169 -15.79 -5.61 -11.50
C TYR A 169 -16.55 -6.44 -10.45
N PHE A 170 -16.15 -6.36 -9.18
CA PHE A 170 -16.80 -7.14 -8.13
C PHE A 170 -18.23 -6.68 -7.83
N THR A 171 -18.51 -5.38 -7.98
CA THR A 171 -19.88 -4.86 -7.89
C THR A 171 -20.78 -5.52 -8.94
N VAL A 172 -20.36 -5.50 -10.20
CA VAL A 172 -21.11 -6.14 -11.30
C VAL A 172 -21.22 -7.66 -11.11
N ALA A 173 -20.13 -8.32 -10.70
CA ALA A 173 -20.12 -9.77 -10.48
C ALA A 173 -21.09 -10.20 -9.36
N LEU A 174 -21.08 -9.49 -8.22
CA LEU A 174 -22.00 -9.76 -7.11
C LEU A 174 -23.44 -9.44 -7.48
N LEU A 175 -23.69 -8.30 -8.14
CA LEU A 175 -25.03 -7.95 -8.60
C LEU A 175 -25.59 -9.00 -9.54
N ASN A 176 -24.82 -9.44 -10.54
CA ASN A 176 -25.25 -10.47 -11.48
C ASN A 176 -25.63 -11.79 -10.78
N VAL A 177 -24.81 -12.22 -9.82
CA VAL A 177 -24.99 -13.50 -9.14
C VAL A 177 -26.12 -13.46 -8.11
N TRP A 178 -26.32 -12.34 -7.41
CA TRP A 178 -27.38 -12.19 -6.42
C TRP A 178 -28.72 -11.72 -6.99
N SER A 179 -28.74 -11.19 -8.21
CA SER A 179 -29.97 -10.91 -8.98
C SER A 179 -30.36 -12.04 -9.93
N ASP A 180 -29.78 -13.23 -9.77
CA ASP A 180 -30.02 -14.39 -10.64
C ASP A 180 -29.91 -14.04 -12.14
N TYR A 181 -28.96 -13.15 -12.47
CA TYR A 181 -28.64 -12.66 -13.81
C TYR A 181 -29.76 -11.91 -14.56
N ILE A 182 -30.81 -11.44 -13.85
CA ILE A 182 -31.94 -10.70 -14.44
C ILE A 182 -31.45 -9.52 -15.29
N TYR A 183 -30.48 -8.75 -14.78
CA TYR A 183 -29.98 -7.52 -15.43
C TYR A 183 -28.70 -7.73 -16.25
N LYS A 184 -28.26 -8.98 -16.45
CA LYS A 184 -26.94 -9.28 -17.03
C LYS A 184 -26.73 -8.62 -18.40
N LYS A 185 -27.71 -8.76 -19.30
CA LYS A 185 -27.62 -8.23 -20.68
C LYS A 185 -27.54 -6.70 -20.70
N GLU A 186 -28.33 -6.05 -19.85
CA GLU A 186 -28.34 -4.59 -19.74
C GLU A 186 -27.02 -4.06 -19.17
N ILE A 187 -26.50 -4.72 -18.13
CA ILE A 187 -25.23 -4.34 -17.49
C ILE A 187 -24.04 -4.59 -18.43
N GLU A 188 -24.02 -5.72 -19.15
CA GLU A 188 -22.96 -6.03 -20.13
C GLU A 188 -22.91 -5.02 -21.28
N ALA A 189 -24.08 -4.57 -21.76
CA ALA A 189 -24.17 -3.52 -22.79
C ALA A 189 -23.87 -2.13 -22.23
N SER A 190 -23.97 -1.93 -20.92
CA SER A 190 -23.72 -0.64 -20.28
C SER A 190 -22.23 -0.29 -20.21
N PHE A 191 -21.95 1.01 -20.09
CA PHE A 191 -20.61 1.53 -19.82
C PHE A 191 -19.97 0.91 -18.56
N ILE A 192 -20.79 0.62 -17.53
CA ILE A 192 -20.32 0.08 -16.24
C ILE A 192 -19.76 -1.33 -16.39
N GLY A 193 -20.44 -2.19 -17.17
CA GLY A 193 -19.98 -3.56 -17.42
C GLY A 193 -18.63 -3.58 -18.14
N THR A 194 -18.50 -2.78 -19.21
CA THR A 194 -17.25 -2.66 -19.98
C THR A 194 -16.12 -2.08 -19.12
N MET A 195 -16.38 -0.98 -18.41
CA MET A 195 -15.38 -0.35 -17.54
C MET A 195 -14.92 -1.26 -16.40
N GLY A 196 -15.83 -2.05 -15.81
CA GLY A 196 -15.48 -3.01 -14.77
C GLY A 196 -14.42 -4.01 -15.24
N GLN A 197 -14.60 -4.58 -16.43
CA GLN A 197 -13.62 -5.50 -17.02
C GLN A 197 -12.30 -4.79 -17.32
N CYS A 198 -12.34 -3.64 -18.01
CA CYS A 198 -11.13 -2.90 -18.37
C CYS A 198 -10.30 -2.49 -17.16
N LEU A 199 -10.94 -1.96 -16.10
CA LEU A 199 -10.26 -1.50 -14.90
C LEU A 199 -9.62 -2.65 -14.12
N CYS A 200 -10.30 -3.80 -14.04
CA CYS A 200 -9.75 -5.00 -13.41
C CYS A 200 -8.42 -5.41 -14.07
N TRP A 201 -8.38 -5.42 -15.40
CA TRP A 201 -7.18 -5.81 -16.16
C TRP A 201 -6.09 -4.74 -16.05
N PHE A 202 -6.49 -3.47 -16.04
CA PHE A 202 -5.58 -2.32 -15.89
C PHE A 202 -4.84 -2.29 -14.54
N SER A 203 -5.37 -2.96 -13.50
CA SER A 203 -4.72 -3.06 -12.19
C SER A 203 -3.28 -3.59 -12.26
N SER A 204 -2.98 -4.47 -13.23
CA SER A 204 -1.62 -4.99 -13.44
C SER A 204 -0.66 -3.94 -14.01
N CYS A 205 -1.17 -3.05 -14.87
CA CYS A 205 -0.39 -1.99 -15.52
C CYS A 205 -0.04 -0.84 -14.57
N LEU A 206 -0.86 -0.61 -13.54
CA LEU A 206 -0.61 0.43 -12.54
C LEU A 206 0.65 0.17 -11.71
N ASN A 207 1.04 -1.10 -11.52
CA ASN A 207 2.19 -1.46 -10.70
C ASN A 207 3.51 -0.83 -11.24
N PRO A 208 3.95 -1.08 -12.49
CA PRO A 208 5.12 -0.39 -13.07
C PRO A 208 5.03 1.14 -13.06
N ILE A 209 3.85 1.70 -13.33
CA ILE A 209 3.62 3.16 -13.37
C ILE A 209 3.90 3.75 -11.99
N ILE A 210 3.34 3.15 -10.93
CA ILE A 210 3.55 3.59 -9.55
C ILE A 210 5.04 3.54 -9.20
N TYR A 211 5.72 2.41 -9.43
CA TYR A 211 7.16 2.32 -9.14
C TYR A 211 7.99 3.37 -9.89
N SER A 212 7.63 3.68 -11.13
CA SER A 212 8.32 4.66 -11.96
C SER A 212 8.12 6.08 -11.44
N CYS A 213 6.90 6.46 -11.08
CA CYS A 213 6.59 7.78 -10.52
C CYS A 213 7.35 8.04 -9.21
N PHE A 214 7.40 7.08 -8.30
CA PHE A 214 8.12 7.24 -7.03
C PHE A 214 9.64 7.29 -7.22
N LYS A 215 10.20 6.46 -8.10
CA LYS A 215 11.65 6.53 -8.42
C LYS A 215 12.03 7.83 -9.13
N PHE A 216 11.17 8.35 -10.00
CA PHE A 216 11.40 9.61 -10.69
C PHE A 216 11.36 10.78 -9.72
N SER A 217 10.39 10.79 -8.79
CA SER A 217 10.28 11.79 -7.72
C SER A 217 11.56 11.87 -6.88
N ASP A 218 12.10 10.71 -6.46
CA ASP A 218 13.37 10.65 -5.72
C ASP A 218 14.54 11.20 -6.53
N ARG A 219 14.66 10.80 -7.80
CA ARG A 219 15.75 11.24 -8.67
C ARG A 219 15.73 12.75 -8.85
N CYS A 220 14.56 13.33 -9.09
CA CYS A 220 14.38 14.79 -9.17
C CYS A 220 14.76 15.49 -7.86
N HIS A 221 14.38 14.92 -6.72
CA HIS A 221 14.76 15.47 -5.41
C HIS A 221 16.29 15.44 -5.19
N GLN A 222 16.96 14.34 -5.57
CA GLN A 222 18.41 14.23 -5.48
C GLN A 222 19.14 15.21 -6.40
N LEU A 223 18.67 15.41 -7.64
CA LEU A 223 19.23 16.38 -8.58
C LEU A 223 19.11 17.83 -8.07
N LYS A 224 17.97 18.18 -7.44
CA LYS A 224 17.80 19.48 -6.80
C LYS A 224 18.77 19.68 -5.62
N LEU A 225 19.05 18.63 -4.85
CA LEU A 225 20.03 18.70 -3.76
C LEU A 225 21.48 18.79 -4.26
N SER A 226 21.84 18.08 -5.33
CA SER A 226 23.18 18.17 -5.92
C SER A 226 23.43 19.54 -6.55
N SER A 227 22.40 20.13 -7.18
CA SER A 227 22.48 21.48 -7.74
C SER A 227 22.62 22.58 -6.69
N ARG A 228 22.21 22.34 -5.44
CA ARG A 228 22.29 23.30 -4.33
C ARG A 228 23.57 23.19 -3.50
N ARG A 229 24.45 22.21 -3.77
CA ARG A 229 25.75 22.14 -3.09
C ARG A 229 26.67 23.22 -3.68
N PRO A 230 27.15 24.19 -2.87
CA PRO A 230 28.14 25.15 -3.35
C PRO A 230 29.41 24.39 -3.78
N ARG A 231 29.94 24.77 -4.94
CA ARG A 231 31.19 24.22 -5.48
C ARG A 231 32.30 24.66 -4.51
N ALA A 232 32.97 23.71 -3.85
CA ALA A 232 34.05 24.03 -2.92
C ALA A 232 35.14 24.84 -3.66
N PRO A 233 35.64 25.95 -3.10
CA PRO A 233 36.75 26.68 -3.68
C PRO A 233 37.98 25.75 -3.70
N ARG A 234 38.68 25.74 -4.84
CA ARG A 234 39.94 25.00 -5.04
C ARG A 234 41.08 25.66 -4.28
#